data_AF-A0A2D4SLB6-F1
#
_entry.id   AF-A0A2D4SLB6-F1
#
_cell.length_a   1.000
_cell.length_b   1.000
_cell.length_c   1.000
_cell.angle_alpha   90.00
_cell.angle_beta   90.00
_cell.angle_gamma   90.00
#
_symmetry.space_group_name_H-M   'P 1'
#
loop_
_entity.id
_entity.type
_entity.pdbx_description
1 polymer ?
#
loop_
_entity_poly.entity_id
_entity_poly.type
_entity_poly.pdbx_seq_one_letter_code
_entity_poly.pdbx_strand_id
1 'polypeptide(L)'
;MVMKPVSFFLIISTSIKNHVCYHMSMIKEYIDIKSGDRNIMEQRIKSIIQQFYRASNEKSEELKNELISMVDDYGKSSVISALESGKKKELLRVQWKIEEVLDIINPPKIEEEEEDDPSSRRLRMSELELRYADPRGLRLYSSKVDSRWVMMRMDPQTGGMVQQEIDGSQAQQIQQQLAGSPYWINTPS
;
A
#
# COMPACT_ATOMS: atom_id res chain seq x y z
N MET A 1 66.63 18.40 43.07
CA MET A 1 65.30 18.80 43.57
C MET A 1 64.34 18.77 42.39
N VAL A 2 63.44 17.78 42.32
CA VAL A 2 62.45 17.66 41.24
C VAL A 2 61.07 17.81 41.85
N MET A 3 60.36 18.88 41.46
CA MET A 3 58.97 19.15 41.85
C MET A 3 58.01 18.25 41.05
N LYS A 4 57.02 17.65 41.73
CA LYS A 4 55.88 16.95 41.12
C LYS A 4 54.75 17.95 40.82
N PRO A 5 54.08 17.88 39.65
CA PRO A 5 52.87 18.65 39.40
C PRO A 5 51.64 17.98 40.02
N VAL A 6 50.76 18.82 40.57
CA VAL A 6 49.51 18.48 41.25
C VAL A 6 48.38 18.27 40.23
N SER A 7 47.57 17.25 40.48
CA SER A 7 46.42 16.77 39.72
C SER A 7 45.37 17.86 39.41
N PHE A 8 45.15 18.13 38.12
CA PHE A 8 44.06 18.99 37.62
C PHE A 8 42.83 18.20 37.10
N PHE A 9 42.81 16.87 37.27
CA PHE A 9 41.87 15.99 36.55
C PHE A 9 40.53 15.70 37.25
N LEU A 10 40.27 16.26 38.43
CA LEU A 10 39.18 15.77 39.30
C LEU A 10 37.90 16.62 39.32
N ILE A 11 37.85 17.79 38.68
CA ILE A 11 36.69 18.71 38.82
C ILE A 11 35.67 18.58 37.67
N ILE A 12 36.05 18.06 36.50
CA ILE A 12 35.14 17.97 35.34
C ILE A 12 34.27 16.70 35.37
N SER A 13 34.69 15.65 36.08
CA SER A 13 34.00 14.34 36.07
C SER A 13 32.69 14.30 36.86
N THR A 14 32.54 15.15 37.89
CA THR A 14 31.35 15.19 38.74
C THR A 14 30.19 15.98 38.13
N SER A 15 30.47 16.99 37.30
CA SER A 15 29.43 17.84 36.69
C SER A 15 28.63 17.09 35.60
N ILE A 16 29.28 16.26 34.79
CA ILE A 16 28.64 15.51 33.69
C ILE A 16 27.79 14.34 34.24
N LYS A 17 28.25 13.66 35.30
CA LYS A 17 27.51 12.54 35.91
C LYS A 17 26.18 12.99 36.53
N ASN A 18 26.15 14.15 37.17
CA ASN A 18 24.90 14.70 37.71
C ASN A 18 23.92 15.05 36.58
N HIS A 19 24.37 15.71 35.51
CA HIS A 19 23.48 16.14 34.43
C HIS A 19 22.86 14.97 33.65
N VAL A 20 23.59 13.86 33.47
CA VAL A 20 23.08 12.63 32.83
C VAL A 20 22.11 11.88 33.74
N CYS A 21 22.39 11.83 35.06
CA CYS A 21 21.46 11.23 36.03
C CYS A 21 20.13 12.00 36.13
N TYR A 22 20.14 13.34 36.10
CA TYR A 22 18.92 14.14 36.08
C TYR A 22 18.08 13.89 34.83
N HIS A 23 18.70 13.80 33.65
CA HIS A 23 17.98 13.51 32.41
C HIS A 23 17.41 12.08 32.37
N MET A 24 18.15 11.07 32.84
CA MET A 24 17.62 9.70 32.93
C MET A 24 16.49 9.55 33.97
N SER A 25 16.54 10.31 35.07
CA SER A 25 15.48 10.32 36.08
C SER A 25 14.19 10.93 35.52
N MET A 26 14.29 12.08 34.85
CA MET A 26 13.14 12.74 34.20
C MET A 26 12.52 11.90 33.09
N ILE A 27 13.34 11.18 32.31
CA ILE A 27 12.85 10.26 31.26
C ILE A 27 12.11 9.07 31.87
N LYS A 28 12.60 8.50 32.97
CA LYS A 28 11.90 7.40 33.66
C LYS A 28 10.57 7.84 34.25
N GLU A 29 10.53 8.99 34.91
CA GLU A 29 9.30 9.54 35.47
C GLU A 29 8.26 9.85 34.38
N TYR A 30 8.71 10.39 33.23
CA TYR A 30 7.86 10.62 32.07
C TYR A 30 7.34 9.31 31.41
N ILE A 31 8.16 8.25 31.39
CA ILE A 31 7.76 6.93 30.89
C ILE A 31 6.75 6.27 31.83
N ASP A 32 6.95 6.36 33.14
CA ASP A 32 6.07 5.76 34.13
C ASP A 32 4.69 6.43 34.14
N ILE A 33 4.64 7.76 34.06
CA ILE A 33 3.37 8.53 33.91
C ILE A 33 2.65 8.08 32.63
N LYS A 34 3.36 8.03 31.50
CA LYS A 34 2.78 7.62 30.21
C LYS A 34 2.34 6.15 30.20
N SER A 35 2.93 5.29 31.04
CA SER A 35 2.54 3.88 31.20
C SER A 35 1.27 3.72 32.03
N GLY A 36 1.08 4.57 33.06
CA GLY A 36 -0.12 4.61 33.90
C GLY A 36 -1.35 5.02 33.10
N ASP A 37 -1.23 6.10 32.32
CA ASP A 37 -2.32 6.62 31.49
C ASP A 37 -2.76 5.62 30.41
N ARG A 38 -1.80 4.87 29.85
CA ARG A 38 -2.07 3.81 28.87
C ARG A 38 -2.88 2.65 29.47
N ASN A 39 -2.55 2.23 30.70
CA ASN A 39 -3.27 1.17 31.37
C ASN A 39 -4.71 1.58 31.70
N ILE A 40 -4.90 2.82 32.17
CA ILE A 40 -6.24 3.38 32.44
C ILE A 40 -7.08 3.41 31.17
N MET A 41 -6.51 3.88 30.05
CA MET A 41 -7.18 3.89 28.75
C MET A 41 -7.57 2.47 28.31
N GLU A 42 -6.67 1.49 28.39
CA GLU A 42 -6.99 0.11 28.02
C GLU A 42 -8.10 -0.51 28.89
N GLN A 43 -8.11 -0.21 30.19
CA GLN A 43 -9.16 -0.66 31.09
C GLN A 43 -10.51 -0.02 30.73
N ARG A 44 -10.52 1.27 30.39
CA ARG A 44 -11.72 1.98 29.97
C ARG A 44 -12.27 1.45 28.65
N ILE A 45 -11.40 1.22 27.65
CA ILE A 45 -11.79 0.59 26.38
C ILE A 45 -12.38 -0.80 26.61
N LYS A 46 -11.77 -1.63 27.46
CA LYS A 46 -12.33 -2.95 27.84
C LYS A 46 -13.71 -2.83 28.48
N SER A 47 -13.91 -1.84 29.36
CA SER A 47 -15.22 -1.59 29.97
C SER A 47 -16.27 -1.20 28.93
N ILE A 48 -15.95 -0.33 27.99
CA ILE A 48 -16.84 0.07 26.90
C ILE A 48 -17.20 -1.14 26.01
N ILE A 49 -16.20 -1.96 25.66
CA ILE A 49 -16.40 -3.19 24.88
C ILE A 49 -17.36 -4.14 25.60
N GLN A 50 -17.23 -4.30 26.92
CA GLN A 50 -18.16 -5.11 27.71
C GLN A 50 -19.58 -4.55 27.71
N GLN A 51 -19.75 -3.23 27.69
CA GLN A 51 -21.07 -2.60 27.63
C GLN A 51 -21.76 -2.85 26.29
N PHE A 52 -21.01 -3.00 25.18
CA PHE A 52 -21.60 -3.31 23.87
C PHE A 52 -22.39 -4.62 23.83
N TYR A 53 -22.08 -5.59 24.70
CA TYR A 53 -22.82 -6.85 24.78
C TYR A 53 -24.28 -6.68 25.21
N ARG A 54 -24.57 -5.66 26.02
CA ARG A 54 -25.89 -5.41 26.61
C ARG A 54 -26.56 -4.13 26.09
N ALA A 55 -25.84 -3.34 25.31
CA ALA A 55 -26.32 -2.06 24.80
C ALA A 55 -27.45 -2.22 23.77
N SER A 56 -28.48 -1.38 23.90
CA SER A 56 -29.44 -1.08 22.83
C SER A 56 -28.75 -0.28 21.71
N ASN A 57 -29.41 -0.09 20.57
CA ASN A 57 -28.82 0.65 19.44
C ASN A 57 -28.44 2.08 19.84
N GLU A 58 -29.28 2.80 20.56
CA GLU A 58 -29.02 4.18 21.03
C GLU A 58 -27.80 4.26 21.96
N LYS A 59 -27.75 3.41 22.98
CA LYS A 59 -26.57 3.31 23.89
C LYS A 59 -25.31 2.87 23.16
N SER A 60 -25.46 2.12 22.07
CA SER A 60 -24.32 1.71 21.26
C SER A 60 -23.68 2.92 20.56
N GLU A 61 -24.46 3.89 20.08
CA GLU A 61 -23.92 5.10 19.46
C GLU A 61 -23.22 6.00 20.48
N GLU A 62 -23.77 6.12 21.69
CA GLU A 62 -23.11 6.85 22.79
C GLU A 62 -21.73 6.27 23.11
N LEU A 63 -21.63 4.93 23.22
CA LEU A 63 -20.36 4.24 23.49
C LEU A 63 -19.34 4.40 22.36
N LYS A 64 -19.80 4.45 21.09
CA LYS A 64 -18.92 4.74 19.94
C LYS A 64 -18.36 6.16 20.03
N ASN A 65 -19.22 7.14 20.33
CA ASN A 65 -18.79 8.53 20.48
C ASN A 65 -17.80 8.69 21.64
N GLU A 66 -17.99 7.96 22.74
CA GLU A 66 -17.02 7.93 23.84
C GLU A 66 -15.66 7.40 23.35
N LEU A 67 -15.62 6.29 22.61
CA LEU A 67 -14.37 5.76 22.04
C LEU A 67 -13.69 6.73 21.07
N ILE A 68 -14.48 7.47 20.29
CA ILE A 68 -13.96 8.50 19.38
C ILE A 68 -13.36 9.66 20.19
N SER A 69 -14.02 10.14 21.24
CA SER A 69 -13.46 11.20 22.09
C SER A 69 -12.15 10.80 22.79
N MET A 70 -11.97 9.51 23.11
CA MET A 70 -10.73 9.01 23.70
C MET A 70 -9.52 9.14 22.74
N VAL A 71 -9.75 9.31 21.43
CA VAL A 71 -8.68 9.56 20.46
C VAL A 71 -8.01 10.91 20.71
N ASP A 72 -8.78 11.92 21.12
CA ASP A 72 -8.26 13.25 21.41
C ASP A 72 -7.43 13.25 22.71
N ASP A 73 -7.86 12.49 23.72
CA ASP A 73 -7.19 12.42 25.02
C ASP A 73 -5.91 11.59 25.02
N TYR A 74 -5.92 10.42 24.35
CA TYR A 74 -4.85 9.41 24.45
C TYR A 74 -4.05 9.19 23.16
N GLY A 75 -4.48 9.83 22.07
CA GLY A 75 -3.86 9.76 20.76
C GLY A 75 -4.32 8.57 19.92
N LYS A 76 -4.57 8.85 18.64
CA LYS A 76 -5.07 7.90 17.62
C LYS A 76 -4.36 6.54 17.59
N SER A 77 -3.03 6.53 17.56
CA SER A 77 -2.25 5.27 17.45
C SER A 77 -2.45 4.34 18.65
N SER A 78 -2.52 4.91 19.87
CA SER A 78 -2.69 4.14 21.10
C SER A 78 -4.08 3.51 21.17
N VAL A 79 -5.11 4.28 20.82
CA VAL A 79 -6.52 3.84 20.83
C VAL A 79 -6.76 2.77 19.77
N ILE A 80 -6.26 2.95 18.54
CA ILE A 80 -6.37 1.94 17.47
C ILE A 80 -5.73 0.62 17.91
N SER A 81 -4.51 0.65 18.42
CA SER A 81 -3.80 -0.57 18.84
C SER A 81 -4.56 -1.31 19.96
N ALA A 82 -5.16 -0.58 20.90
CA ALA A 82 -5.97 -1.16 21.96
C ALA A 82 -7.30 -1.75 21.42
N LEU A 83 -7.98 -1.05 20.51
CA LEU A 83 -9.22 -1.52 19.87
C LEU A 83 -8.98 -2.76 19.00
N GLU A 84 -7.92 -2.79 18.20
CA GLU A 84 -7.56 -3.97 17.40
C GLU A 84 -7.23 -5.19 18.27
N SER A 85 -6.52 -4.96 19.38
CA SER A 85 -6.18 -6.01 20.35
C SER A 85 -7.43 -6.53 21.07
N GLY A 86 -8.38 -5.65 21.38
CA GLY A 86 -9.68 -5.98 21.95
C GLY A 86 -10.52 -6.80 20.95
N LYS A 87 -10.72 -6.30 19.73
CA LYS A 87 -11.54 -6.89 18.65
C LYS A 87 -11.28 -8.39 18.48
N LYS A 88 -10.03 -8.84 18.47
CA LYS A 88 -9.65 -10.25 18.25
C LYS A 88 -10.25 -11.24 19.26
N LYS A 89 -10.68 -10.78 20.43
CA LYS A 89 -11.19 -11.65 21.52
C LYS A 89 -12.70 -11.61 21.69
N GLU A 90 -13.40 -10.76 20.95
CA GLU A 90 -14.83 -10.48 21.16
C GLU A 90 -15.73 -11.24 20.18
N LEU A 91 -17.05 -11.26 20.44
CA LEU A 91 -18.05 -11.83 19.51
C LEU A 91 -18.21 -10.98 18.25
N LEU A 92 -18.56 -11.62 17.13
CA LEU A 92 -18.72 -11.00 15.82
C LEU A 92 -19.55 -9.69 15.85
N ARG A 93 -20.68 -9.67 16.57
CA ARG A 93 -21.52 -8.48 16.72
C ARG A 93 -20.79 -7.28 17.34
N VAL A 94 -19.91 -7.54 18.31
CA VAL A 94 -19.11 -6.50 18.98
C VAL A 94 -17.92 -6.12 18.09
N GLN A 95 -17.34 -7.10 17.36
CA GLN A 95 -16.28 -6.84 16.38
C GLN A 95 -16.72 -5.85 15.30
N TRP A 96 -17.93 -6.00 14.75
CA TRP A 96 -18.48 -5.06 13.77
C TRP A 96 -18.60 -3.63 14.32
N LYS A 97 -19.08 -3.49 15.57
CA LYS A 97 -19.17 -2.16 16.21
C LYS A 97 -17.81 -1.51 16.43
N ILE A 98 -16.80 -2.30 16.80
CA ILE A 98 -15.42 -1.83 16.96
C ILE A 98 -14.85 -1.43 15.58
N GLU A 99 -15.15 -2.19 14.54
CA GLU A 99 -14.72 -1.91 13.17
C GLU A 99 -15.32 -0.62 12.63
N GLU A 100 -16.61 -0.36 12.87
CA GLU A 100 -17.23 0.92 12.54
C GLU A 100 -16.52 2.11 13.19
N VAL A 101 -16.08 1.97 14.45
CA VAL A 101 -15.29 2.99 15.13
C VAL A 101 -13.89 3.12 14.53
N LEU A 102 -13.24 2.00 14.22
CA LEU A 102 -11.93 1.99 13.56
C LEU A 102 -11.98 2.64 12.18
N ASP A 103 -13.05 2.46 11.42
CA ASP A 103 -13.23 3.07 10.10
C ASP A 103 -13.40 4.60 10.20
N ILE A 104 -14.07 5.08 11.25
CA ILE A 104 -14.20 6.53 11.51
C ILE A 104 -12.84 7.12 11.92
N ILE A 105 -12.12 6.45 12.81
CA ILE A 105 -10.85 6.94 13.35
C ILE A 105 -9.74 6.84 12.30
N ASN A 106 -9.71 5.73 11.56
CA ASN A 106 -8.70 5.37 10.59
C ASN A 106 -9.35 4.90 9.30
N PRO A 107 -9.91 5.84 8.50
CA PRO A 107 -10.52 5.47 7.24
C PRO A 107 -9.50 4.73 6.38
N PRO A 108 -9.86 3.59 5.77
CA PRO A 108 -8.98 2.88 4.88
C PRO A 108 -8.54 3.86 3.79
N LYS A 109 -7.22 3.90 3.55
CA LYS A 109 -6.68 4.69 2.44
C LYS A 109 -7.25 4.06 1.18
N ILE A 110 -8.14 4.78 0.49
CA ILE A 110 -8.60 4.37 -0.83
C ILE A 110 -7.35 4.36 -1.70
N GLU A 111 -6.84 3.18 -2.02
CA GLU A 111 -5.85 3.04 -3.08
C GLU A 111 -6.58 3.41 -4.37
N GLU A 112 -6.29 4.61 -4.89
CA GLU A 112 -6.69 4.97 -6.24
C GLU A 112 -6.09 3.90 -7.17
N GLU A 113 -6.95 3.08 -7.79
CA GLU A 113 -6.52 2.17 -8.86
C GLU A 113 -5.87 3.03 -9.94
N GLU A 114 -4.55 2.92 -10.10
CA GLU A 114 -3.85 3.53 -11.23
C GLU A 114 -4.52 3.04 -12.52
N GLU A 115 -5.08 3.97 -13.30
CA GLU A 115 -5.62 3.65 -14.62
C GLU A 115 -4.50 3.03 -15.46
N ASP A 116 -4.61 1.72 -15.77
CA ASP A 116 -3.68 0.98 -16.62
C ASP A 116 -3.72 1.55 -18.04
N ASP A 117 -2.84 2.52 -18.34
CA ASP A 117 -2.68 3.04 -19.70
C ASP A 117 -2.08 1.95 -20.60
N PRO A 118 -2.87 1.36 -21.53
CA PRO A 118 -2.42 0.24 -22.36
C PRO A 118 -1.28 0.65 -23.32
N SER A 119 -1.12 1.95 -23.59
CA SER A 119 -0.08 2.50 -24.46
C SER A 119 1.31 2.38 -23.84
N SER A 120 1.39 2.37 -22.50
CA SER A 120 2.64 2.33 -21.75
C SER A 120 3.26 0.92 -21.64
N ARG A 121 2.45 -0.12 -21.85
CA ARG A 121 2.85 -1.52 -21.69
C ARG A 121 2.91 -2.29 -23.01
N ARG A 122 3.42 -3.52 -22.95
CA ARG A 122 3.38 -4.46 -24.08
C ARG A 122 1.93 -4.86 -24.39
N LEU A 123 1.62 -4.98 -25.68
CA LEU A 123 0.29 -5.37 -26.13
C LEU A 123 -0.01 -6.82 -25.76
N ARG A 124 -1.21 -7.05 -25.23
CA ARG A 124 -1.72 -8.39 -24.94
C ARG A 124 -2.35 -8.96 -26.21
N MET A 125 -2.35 -10.28 -26.35
CA MET A 125 -2.93 -10.95 -27.52
C MET A 125 -4.43 -10.65 -27.71
N SER A 126 -5.17 -10.35 -26.64
CA SER A 126 -6.59 -9.96 -26.68
C SER A 126 -6.83 -8.59 -27.33
N GLU A 127 -5.83 -7.71 -27.25
CA GLU A 127 -5.83 -6.34 -27.76
C GLU A 127 -5.37 -6.29 -29.23
N LEU A 128 -4.97 -7.44 -29.79
CA LEU A 128 -4.54 -7.58 -31.16
C LEU A 128 -5.68 -8.09 -32.05
N GLU A 129 -5.72 -7.59 -33.28
CA GLU A 129 -6.65 -7.98 -34.32
C GLU A 129 -5.88 -8.45 -35.55
N LEU A 130 -6.16 -9.66 -36.02
CA LEU A 130 -5.47 -10.25 -37.16
C LEU A 130 -5.93 -9.58 -38.46
N ARG A 131 -5.00 -8.96 -39.20
CA ARG A 131 -5.27 -8.25 -40.46
C ARG A 131 -4.74 -8.99 -41.69
N TYR A 132 -3.70 -9.79 -41.52
CA TYR A 132 -3.08 -10.54 -42.61
C TYR A 132 -2.64 -11.91 -42.11
N ALA A 133 -2.92 -12.96 -42.88
CA ALA A 133 -2.54 -14.33 -42.51
C ALA A 133 -2.15 -15.16 -43.73
N ASP A 134 -0.85 -15.24 -44.01
CA ASP A 134 -0.30 -16.07 -45.06
C ASP A 134 -0.03 -17.50 -44.55
N PRO A 135 -0.44 -18.55 -45.30
CA PRO A 135 -0.12 -19.95 -44.97
C PRO A 135 1.38 -20.23 -44.85
N ARG A 136 2.26 -19.38 -45.41
CA ARG A 136 3.72 -19.45 -45.28
C ARG A 136 4.24 -19.01 -43.90
N GLY A 137 3.34 -18.62 -42.99
CA GLY A 137 3.67 -18.32 -41.61
C GLY A 137 3.88 -16.83 -41.31
N LEU A 138 3.56 -15.92 -42.24
CA LEU A 138 3.53 -14.47 -41.97
C LEU A 138 2.14 -14.06 -41.49
N ARG A 139 2.08 -13.43 -40.31
CA ARG A 139 0.85 -12.88 -39.76
C ARG A 139 1.08 -11.43 -39.32
N LEU A 140 0.13 -10.55 -39.65
CA LEU A 140 0.12 -9.17 -39.18
C LEU A 140 -1.11 -8.95 -38.31
N TYR A 141 -0.87 -8.35 -37.15
CA TYR A 141 -1.90 -7.95 -36.22
C TYR A 141 -1.87 -6.43 -36.04
N SER A 142 -3.03 -5.79 -36.05
CA SER A 142 -3.18 -4.39 -35.62
C SER A 142 -3.61 -4.35 -34.16
N SER A 143 -3.09 -3.40 -33.41
CA SER A 143 -3.62 -3.09 -32.08
C SER A 143 -5.02 -2.48 -32.17
N LYS A 144 -5.89 -2.81 -31.21
CA LYS A 144 -7.22 -2.19 -31.04
C LYS A 144 -7.18 -0.94 -30.16
N VAL A 145 -6.12 -0.80 -29.36
CA VAL A 145 -6.00 0.22 -28.32
C VAL A 145 -5.09 1.38 -28.74
N ASP A 146 -4.20 1.16 -29.70
CA ASP A 146 -3.25 2.16 -30.18
C ASP A 146 -2.86 1.95 -31.66
N SER A 147 -1.83 2.65 -32.13
CA SER A 147 -1.35 2.61 -33.51
C SER A 147 -0.25 1.58 -33.78
N ARG A 148 0.08 0.70 -32.82
CA ARG A 148 1.13 -0.31 -32.99
C ARG A 148 0.60 -1.52 -33.76
N TRP A 149 1.52 -2.20 -34.42
CA TRP A 149 1.27 -3.42 -35.16
C TRP A 149 2.22 -4.50 -34.68
N VAL A 150 1.82 -5.75 -34.81
CA VAL A 150 2.63 -6.91 -34.45
C VAL A 150 2.76 -7.80 -35.66
N MET A 151 3.99 -8.03 -36.09
CA MET A 151 4.33 -8.99 -37.14
C MET A 151 4.85 -10.27 -36.51
N MET A 152 4.23 -11.39 -36.87
CA MET A 152 4.73 -12.72 -36.52
C MET A 152 5.18 -13.41 -37.79
N ARG A 153 6.41 -13.93 -37.78
CA ARG A 153 6.96 -14.71 -38.89
C ARG A 153 7.77 -15.88 -38.37
N MET A 154 7.85 -16.95 -39.16
CA MET A 154 8.76 -18.05 -38.87
C MET A 154 10.20 -17.61 -39.16
N ASP A 155 11.09 -17.78 -38.20
CA ASP A 155 12.52 -17.57 -38.41
C ASP A 155 13.10 -18.75 -39.20
N PRO A 156 13.71 -18.49 -40.38
CA PRO A 156 14.27 -19.56 -41.21
C PRO A 156 15.47 -20.27 -40.58
N GLN A 157 16.15 -19.66 -39.60
CA GLN A 157 17.33 -20.25 -38.96
C GLN A 157 16.95 -21.16 -37.79
N THR A 158 16.01 -20.71 -36.95
CA THR A 158 15.62 -21.44 -35.73
C THR A 158 14.34 -22.26 -35.90
N GLY A 159 13.57 -22.02 -36.96
CA GLY A 159 12.23 -22.60 -37.15
C GLY A 159 11.18 -22.11 -36.14
N GLY A 160 11.56 -21.22 -35.23
CA GLY A 160 10.67 -20.64 -34.22
C GLY A 160 9.81 -19.52 -34.80
N MET A 161 8.69 -19.22 -34.15
CA MET A 161 7.92 -18.02 -34.44
C MET A 161 8.58 -16.81 -33.76
N VAL A 162 8.98 -15.83 -34.56
CA VAL A 162 9.49 -14.54 -34.07
C VAL A 162 8.37 -13.52 -34.15
N GLN A 163 8.12 -12.87 -33.01
CA GLN A 163 7.21 -11.74 -32.89
C GLN A 163 8.03 -10.45 -32.88
N GLN A 164 7.63 -9.50 -33.72
CA GLN A 164 8.22 -8.17 -33.81
C GLN A 164 7.10 -7.13 -33.73
N GLU A 165 7.20 -6.21 -32.78
CA GLU A 165 6.37 -5.00 -32.77
C GLU A 165 6.91 -4.03 -33.83
N ILE A 166 6.00 -3.50 -34.65
CA ILE A 166 6.29 -2.53 -35.70
C ILE A 166 5.36 -1.33 -35.55
N ASP A 167 5.84 -0.16 -35.95
CA ASP A 167 5.01 1.05 -35.92
C ASP A 167 4.02 1.08 -37.11
N GLY A 168 3.05 2.01 -37.03
CA GLY A 168 2.05 2.16 -38.08
C GLY A 168 2.62 2.55 -39.45
N SER A 169 3.76 3.24 -39.50
CA SER A 169 4.40 3.64 -40.76
C SER A 169 5.04 2.44 -41.47
N GLN A 170 5.72 1.57 -40.72
CA GLN A 170 6.26 0.30 -41.19
C GLN A 170 5.13 -0.64 -41.62
N ALA A 171 4.03 -0.68 -40.86
CA ALA A 171 2.86 -1.45 -41.22
C ALA A 171 2.26 -1.01 -42.56
N GLN A 172 2.17 0.30 -42.83
CA GLN A 172 1.70 0.83 -44.12
C GLN A 172 2.64 0.45 -45.27
N GLN A 173 3.95 0.49 -45.07
CA GLN A 173 4.91 0.05 -46.08
C GLN A 173 4.74 -1.44 -46.41
N ILE A 174 4.57 -2.28 -45.39
CA ILE A 174 4.30 -3.71 -45.56
C ILE A 174 2.97 -3.94 -46.27
N GLN A 175 1.93 -3.16 -45.92
CA GLN A 175 0.64 -3.20 -46.61
C GLN A 175 0.77 -2.89 -48.10
N GLN A 176 1.56 -1.87 -48.48
CA GLN A 176 1.81 -1.53 -49.88
C GLN A 176 2.57 -2.64 -50.62
N GLN A 177 3.58 -3.23 -49.99
CA GLN A 177 4.33 -4.36 -50.56
C GLN A 177 3.44 -5.60 -50.77
N LEU A 178 2.47 -5.81 -49.88
CA LEU A 178 1.57 -6.94 -49.90
C LEU A 178 0.19 -6.60 -50.51
N ALA A 179 0.02 -5.44 -51.14
CA ALA A 179 -1.29 -4.93 -51.59
C ALA A 179 -2.01 -5.87 -52.58
N GLY A 180 -1.27 -6.66 -53.36
CA GLY A 180 -1.81 -7.66 -54.29
C GLY A 180 -2.02 -9.06 -53.69
N SER A 181 -1.76 -9.25 -52.39
CA SER A 181 -1.86 -10.55 -51.73
C SER A 181 -3.33 -10.91 -51.43
N PRO A 182 -3.78 -12.16 -51.68
CA PRO A 182 -5.14 -12.57 -51.37
C PRO A 182 -5.37 -12.88 -49.88
N TYR A 183 -4.32 -12.81 -49.05
CA TYR A 183 -4.34 -13.23 -47.65
C TYR A 183 -4.70 -12.10 -46.67
N TRP A 184 -5.14 -10.95 -47.19
CA TRP A 184 -5.73 -9.89 -46.36
C TRP A 184 -7.07 -10.35 -45.80
N ILE A 185 -7.22 -10.20 -44.49
CA ILE A 185 -8.49 -10.45 -43.82
C ILE A 185 -9.25 -9.13 -43.86
N ASN A 186 -10.22 -9.05 -44.76
CA ASN A 186 -11.19 -7.96 -44.73
C ASN A 186 -12.03 -8.13 -43.47
N THR A 187 -11.84 -7.24 -42.50
CA THR A 187 -12.77 -7.14 -41.37
C THR A 187 -14.11 -6.66 -41.93
N PRO A 188 -15.25 -7.30 -41.62
CA PRO A 188 -16.54 -6.64 -41.81
C PRO A 188 -16.52 -5.33 -41.02
N SER A 189 -17.01 -4.27 -41.64
CA SER A 189 -17.14 -2.93 -41.06
C SER A 189 -17.98 -2.91 -39.79
#